data_AF-A0A3C0GW33-F1
#
_entry.id   AF-A0A3C0GW33-F1
#
_cell.length_a   1.000
_cell.length_b   1.000
_cell.length_c   1.000
_cell.angle_alpha   90.00
_cell.angle_beta   90.00
_cell.angle_gamma   90.00
#
_symmetry.space_group_name_H-M   'P 1'
#
loop_
_entity.id
_entity.type
_entity.pdbx_description
1 polymer ?
#
loop_
_entity_poly.entity_id
_entity_poly.type
_entity_poly.pdbx_seq_one_letter_code
_entity_poly.pdbx_strand_id
1 'polypeptide(L)' 'MLFTPYRMGALTLPNRIVMPPMTRSRAADGNVATPLMAAYYAQRASAGLIVS' A
#
# COMPACT_ATOMS: atom_id res chain seq x y z
N MET A 1 3.16 20.78 -0.44
CA MET A 1 4.35 19.91 -0.63
C MET A 1 3.93 18.45 -0.51
N LEU A 2 4.40 17.56 -1.40
CA LEU A 2 4.02 16.14 -1.42
C LEU A 2 4.95 15.24 -0.57
N PHE A 3 6.23 15.57 -0.50
CA PHE A 3 7.25 14.75 0.16
C PHE A 3 7.42 15.05 1.66
N THR A 4 6.59 15.93 2.22
CA THR A 4 6.66 16.25 3.65
C THR A 4 5.84 15.28 4.48
N PRO A 5 6.29 14.94 5.72
CA PRO A 5 5.53 14.10 6.61
C PRO A 5 4.10 14.60 6.86
N TYR A 6 3.21 13.66 7.17
CA TYR A 6 1.80 13.95 7.43
C TYR A 6 1.24 13.08 8.54
N ARG A 7 0.54 13.69 9.50
CA ARG A 7 -0.16 12.96 10.56
C ARG A 7 -1.59 12.64 10.12
N MET A 8 -1.92 11.36 10.06
CA MET A 8 -3.24 10.83 9.71
C MET A 8 -3.78 10.02 10.89
N GLY A 9 -4.63 10.64 11.72
CA GLY A 9 -5.12 10.01 12.95
C GLY A 9 -3.97 9.62 13.88
N ALA A 10 -3.85 8.32 14.17
CA ALA A 10 -2.78 7.75 14.98
C ALA A 10 -1.48 7.46 14.20
N LEU A 11 -1.50 7.60 12.87
CA LEU A 11 -0.35 7.28 12.01
C LEU A 11 0.43 8.54 11.64
N THR A 12 1.76 8.41 11.56
CA THR A 12 2.65 9.42 10.97
C THR A 12 3.20 8.86 9.67
N LEU A 13 2.80 9.46 8.56
CA LEU A 13 3.21 9.07 7.22
C LEU A 13 4.47 9.85 6.80
N PRO A 14 5.45 9.21 6.14
CA PRO A 14 6.68 9.87 5.70
C PRO A 14 6.44 10.87 4.56
N ASN A 15 5.35 10.72 3.80
CA ASN A 15 4.97 11.59 2.69
C ASN A 15 3.45 11.57 2.49
N ARG A 16 2.95 12.40 1.59
CA ARG A 16 1.53 12.55 1.25
C ARG A 16 1.13 11.81 -0.03
N ILE A 17 1.94 10.85 -0.47
CA ILE A 17 1.70 10.06 -1.67
C ILE A 17 0.99 8.78 -1.25
N VAL A 18 -0.22 8.58 -1.76
CA VAL A 18 -1.05 7.41 -1.46
C VAL A 18 -1.08 6.50 -2.68
N MET A 19 -0.89 5.20 -2.46
CA MET A 19 -1.20 4.20 -3.48
C MET A 19 -2.71 3.92 -3.46
N PRO A 20 -3.44 4.23 -4.56
CA PRO A 20 -4.88 4.02 -4.60
C PRO A 20 -5.23 2.52 -4.62
N PRO A 21 -6.47 2.15 -4.23
CA PRO A 21 -6.93 0.78 -4.35
C PRO A 21 -7.02 0.37 -5.83
N MET A 22 -6.48 -0.80 -6.15
CA MET A 22 -6.44 -1.34 -7.51
C MET A 22 -6.67 -2.85 -7.49
N THR A 23 -7.75 -3.31 -8.08
CA THR A 23 -8.01 -4.75 -8.26
C THR A 23 -6.93 -5.36 -9.15
N ARG A 24 -6.24 -6.40 -8.67
CA ARG A 24 -5.15 -7.06 -9.40
C ARG A 24 -5.45 -8.48 -9.87
N SER A 25 -6.52 -9.11 -9.37
CA SER A 25 -6.91 -10.49 -9.69
C SER A 25 -5.76 -11.50 -9.56
N ARG A 26 -4.99 -11.43 -8.46
CA ARG A 26 -3.80 -12.25 -8.18
C ARG A 26 -3.95 -13.18 -6.97
N ALA A 27 -5.16 -13.31 -6.43
CA ALA A 27 -5.43 -14.26 -5.37
C ALA A 27 -5.38 -15.70 -5.92
N ALA A 28 -4.96 -16.64 -5.07
CA ALA A 28 -5.07 -18.06 -5.37
C ALA A 28 -6.52 -18.56 -5.17
N ASP A 29 -6.74 -19.84 -5.45
CA ASP A 29 -8.01 -20.51 -5.17
C ASP A 29 -8.47 -20.28 -3.73
N GLY A 30 -9.77 -20.06 -3.57
CA GLY A 30 -10.35 -19.68 -2.27
C GLY A 30 -10.07 -18.24 -1.85
N ASN A 31 -9.69 -17.35 -2.78
CA ASN A 31 -9.34 -15.95 -2.51
C ASN A 31 -8.16 -15.76 -1.53
N VAL A 32 -7.25 -16.74 -1.50
CA VAL A 32 -6.11 -16.74 -0.57
C VAL A 32 -5.01 -15.83 -1.09
N ALA A 33 -4.46 -14.99 -0.20
CA ALA A 33 -3.33 -14.13 -0.51
C ALA A 33 -2.06 -14.95 -0.80
N THR A 34 -1.27 -14.51 -1.78
CA THR A 34 -0.09 -15.24 -2.25
C THR A 34 1.22 -14.52 -1.92
N PRO A 35 2.38 -15.22 -1.91
CA PRO A 35 3.69 -14.57 -1.75
C PRO A 35 3.97 -13.48 -2.78
N LEU A 36 3.42 -13.62 -4.00
CA LEU A 36 3.50 -12.60 -5.05
C LEU A 36 2.81 -11.29 -4.64
N MET A 37 1.68 -11.38 -3.93
CA MET A 37 0.97 -10.20 -3.43
C MET A 37 1.77 -9.49 -2.34
N ALA A 38 2.42 -10.25 -1.44
CA ALA A 38 3.31 -9.68 -0.43
C ALA A 38 4.50 -8.94 -1.07
N ALA A 39 5.19 -9.58 -2.03
CA ALA A 39 6.27 -8.96 -2.77
C ALA A 39 5.81 -7.69 -3.52
N TYR A 40 4.59 -7.71 -4.08
CA TYR A 40 4.00 -6.59 -4.79
C TYR A 40 3.81 -5.34 -3.90
N TYR A 41 3.31 -5.51 -2.67
CA TYR A 41 3.13 -4.41 -1.73
C TYR A 41 4.45 -3.95 -1.11
N ALA A 42 5.39 -4.88 -0.84
CA ALA A 42 6.72 -4.54 -0.35
C ALA A 42 7.46 -3.60 -1.31
N GLN A 43 7.37 -3.84 -2.63
CA GLN A 43 7.95 -2.96 -3.65
C GLN A 43 7.39 -1.52 -3.65
N ARG A 44 6.21 -1.30 -3.05
CA ARG A 44 5.48 -0.01 -3.04
C ARG A 44 5.39 0.61 -1.66
N ALA A 45 6.08 0.04 -0.67
CA ALA A 45 6.07 0.50 0.71
C ALA A 45 6.67 1.89 0.93
N SER A 46 7.22 2.54 -0.12
CA SER A 46 7.63 3.95 -0.09
C SER A 46 6.45 4.93 -0.16
N ALA A 47 5.27 4.48 -0.60
CA ALA A 47 4.04 5.25 -0.48
C ALA A 47 3.75 5.50 1.00
N GLY A 48 3.35 6.72 1.35
CA GLY A 48 2.99 7.06 2.73
C GLY A 48 1.84 6.21 3.25
N LEU A 49 0.90 5.82 2.39
CA LEU A 49 -0.19 4.90 2.68
C LEU A 49 -0.49 4.03 1.46
N ILE A 50 -0.80 2.76 1.69
CA ILE A 50 -1.35 1.84 0.67
C ILE A 50 -2.79 1.50 1.06
N VAL A 51 -3.71 1.62 0.11
CA VAL A 51 -5.09 1.14 0.23
C VAL A 51 -5.24 -0.10 -0.64
N SER A 52 -5.63 -1.22 -0.05
CA SER A 52 -5.70 -2.54 -0.70
C SER A 52 -7.12 -3.04 -0.86
#